data_AF-A0A526XN47-F1
#
_entry.id   AF-A0A526XN47-F1
#
_cell.length_a   1.000
_cell.length_b   1.000
_cell.length_c   1.000
_cell.angle_alpha   90.00
_cell.angle_beta   90.00
_cell.angle_gamma   90.00
#
_symmetry.space_group_name_H-M   'P 1'
#
loop_
_entity.id
_entity.type
_entity.pdbx_description
1 polymer ?
#
loop_
_entity_poly.entity_id
_entity_poly.type
_entity_poly.pdbx_seq_one_letter_code
_entity_poly.pdbx_strand_id
1 'polypeptide(L)'
;TRNARKGRAVVLTTLSGDIEDAPRIVSGIGELDRATGGGFVRGSALLVGGDPGIGKSTLLTQAAAALASKGHRIVYVSGEEAVA
;
A
#
# COMPACT_ATOMS: atom_id res chain seq x y z
N THR A 1 28.18 22.84 14.20
CA THR A 1 27.11 23.70 13.64
C THR A 1 26.32 22.90 12.62
N ARG A 2 25.08 22.51 12.94
CA ARG A 2 24.26 21.62 12.08
C ARG A 2 23.60 22.46 10.99
N ASN A 3 24.04 22.28 9.75
CA ASN A 3 23.51 22.99 8.60
C ASN A 3 22.03 22.60 8.40
N ALA A 4 21.11 23.54 8.62
CA ALA A 4 19.68 23.29 8.47
C ALA A 4 19.38 23.11 6.98
N ARG A 5 19.03 21.88 6.56
CA ARG A 5 18.54 21.63 5.19
C ARG A 5 17.33 22.52 4.95
N LYS A 6 17.44 23.47 4.00
CA LYS A 6 16.28 24.20 3.47
C LYS A 6 15.22 23.19 3.02
N GLY A 7 13.98 23.39 3.44
CA GLY A 7 12.85 22.57 3.02
C GLY A 7 12.70 22.56 1.50
N ARG A 8 12.22 21.46 0.94
CA ARG A 8 11.94 21.36 -0.49
C ARG A 8 10.79 22.30 -0.84
N ALA A 9 11.00 23.23 -1.77
CA ALA A 9 9.93 24.08 -2.29
C ALA A 9 8.90 23.20 -3.03
N VAL A 10 7.62 23.38 -2.72
CA VAL A 10 6.50 22.69 -3.38
C VAL A 10 5.76 23.72 -4.21
N VAL A 11 5.50 23.40 -5.48
CA VAL A 11 4.68 24.23 -6.36
C VAL A 11 3.22 24.09 -5.93
N LEU A 12 2.57 25.21 -5.62
CA LEU A 12 1.14 25.22 -5.32
C LEU A 12 0.36 25.18 -6.64
N THR A 13 -0.65 24.34 -6.71
CA THR A 13 -1.56 24.23 -7.86
C THR A 13 -2.99 24.54 -7.39
N THR A 14 -3.84 24.98 -8.32
CA THR A 14 -5.27 25.18 -8.04
C THR A 14 -5.94 23.84 -7.78
N LEU A 15 -6.91 23.81 -6.87
CA LEU A 15 -7.72 22.59 -6.65
C LEU A 15 -8.53 22.19 -7.90
N SER A 16 -8.76 23.15 -8.79
CA SER A 16 -9.40 22.95 -10.10
C SER A 16 -8.39 22.49 -11.14
N GLY A 17 -8.65 21.39 -11.84
CA GLY A 17 -7.83 20.85 -12.93
C GLY A 17 -7.82 19.32 -12.98
N ASP A 18 -7.22 18.76 -14.03
CA ASP A 18 -6.97 17.32 -14.12
C ASP A 18 -5.82 16.95 -13.17
N ILE A 19 -6.07 16.01 -12.27
CA ILE A 19 -5.07 15.48 -11.34
C ILE A 19 -4.51 14.21 -11.97
N GLU A 20 -3.20 14.14 -12.17
CA GLU A 20 -2.56 12.89 -12.57
C GLU A 20 -2.76 11.84 -11.47
N ASP A 21 -3.26 10.68 -11.86
CA ASP A 21 -3.37 9.55 -10.97
C ASP A 21 -1.99 9.18 -10.40
N ALA A 22 -1.96 8.94 -9.09
CA ALA A 22 -0.73 8.52 -8.44
C ALA A 22 -0.26 7.17 -9.02
N PRO A 23 1.04 7.00 -9.30
CA PRO A 23 1.56 5.74 -9.81
C PRO A 23 1.18 4.56 -8.91
N ARG A 24 0.55 3.54 -9.50
CA ARG A 24 0.05 2.37 -8.77
C ARG A 24 1.00 1.18 -8.86
N ILE A 25 1.05 0.42 -7.78
CA ILE A 25 1.77 -0.85 -7.66
C ILE A 25 0.74 -1.97 -7.74
N VAL A 26 0.70 -2.65 -8.89
CA VAL A 26 -0.27 -3.70 -9.18
C VAL A 26 0.17 -5.03 -8.54
N SER A 27 -0.67 -5.63 -7.70
CA SER A 27 -0.37 -6.91 -7.05
C SER A 27 -0.39 -8.08 -8.04
N GLY A 28 -1.25 -8.03 -9.07
CA GLY A 28 -1.55 -9.14 -9.97
C GLY A 28 -2.67 -10.05 -9.46
N ILE A 29 -3.23 -9.75 -8.29
CA ILE A 29 -4.42 -10.42 -7.76
C ILE A 29 -5.63 -9.60 -8.21
N GLY A 30 -6.32 -10.06 -9.25
CA GLY A 30 -7.33 -9.27 -9.98
C GLY A 30 -8.35 -8.58 -9.07
N GLU A 31 -8.96 -9.31 -8.13
CA GLU A 31 -9.98 -8.72 -7.24
C GLU A 31 -9.42 -7.76 -6.21
N LEU A 32 -8.18 -7.97 -5.76
CA LEU A 32 -7.51 -7.04 -4.87
C LEU A 32 -7.11 -5.76 -5.62
N ASP A 33 -6.59 -5.90 -6.84
CA ASP A 33 -6.25 -4.75 -7.68
C ASP A 33 -7.51 -3.94 -8.00
N ARG A 34 -8.63 -4.58 -8.34
CA ARG A 34 -9.91 -3.89 -8.53
C ARG A 34 -10.38 -3.19 -7.25
N ALA A 35 -10.36 -3.88 -6.10
CA ALA A 35 -10.79 -3.32 -4.82
C ALA A 35 -9.94 -2.13 -4.35
N THR A 36 -8.67 -2.08 -4.75
CA THR A 36 -7.75 -0.96 -4.44
C THR A 36 -7.78 0.16 -5.48
N GLY A 37 -8.64 0.06 -6.52
CA GLY A 37 -8.74 1.05 -7.59
C GLY A 37 -7.62 0.95 -8.63
N GLY A 38 -7.12 -0.25 -8.89
CA GLY A 38 -6.03 -0.54 -9.84
C GLY A 38 -4.67 -0.79 -9.19
N GLY A 39 -4.60 -1.12 -7.90
CA GLY A 39 -3.37 -1.39 -7.17
C GLY A 39 -3.03 -0.34 -6.10
N PHE A 40 -1.91 -0.56 -5.41
CA PHE A 40 -1.50 0.21 -4.24
C PHE A 40 -0.84 1.54 -4.60
N VAL A 41 -1.15 2.61 -3.87
CA VAL A 41 -0.52 3.93 -4.01
C VAL A 41 0.64 4.06 -3.03
N ARG A 42 1.78 4.61 -3.46
CA ARG A 42 2.93 4.84 -2.56
C ARG A 42 2.58 5.82 -1.44
N GLY A 43 2.98 5.49 -0.21
CA GLY A 43 2.69 6.32 0.97
C GLY A 43 1.24 6.25 1.45
N SER A 44 0.43 5.38 0.87
CA SER A 44 -0.93 5.11 1.37
C SER A 44 -0.92 4.08 2.50
N ALA A 45 -2.00 4.09 3.27
CA ALA A 45 -2.35 3.03 4.20
C ALA A 45 -3.69 2.41 3.77
N LEU A 46 -3.80 1.09 3.89
CA LEU A 46 -5.00 0.35 3.54
C LEU A 46 -5.40 -0.57 4.70
N LEU A 47 -6.68 -0.54 5.07
CA LEU A 47 -7.25 -1.39 6.11
C LEU A 47 -8.09 -2.50 5.44
N VAL A 48 -7.80 -3.75 5.76
CA VAL A 48 -8.58 -4.91 5.32
C VAL A 48 -9.44 -5.40 6.49
N GLY A 49 -10.74 -5.13 6.41
CA GLY A 49 -11.74 -5.62 7.37
C GLY A 49 -12.44 -6.90 6.89
N GLY A 50 -13.15 -7.56 7.81
CA GLY A 50 -13.99 -8.73 7.51
C GLY A 50 -14.07 -9.71 8.67
N ASP A 51 -14.99 -10.67 8.57
CA ASP A 51 -15.27 -11.64 9.63
C ASP A 51 -14.06 -12.51 10.00
N PRO A 52 -13.99 -13.03 11.24
CA PRO A 52 -13.01 -14.05 11.61
C PRO A 52 -13.06 -15.23 10.62
N GLY A 53 -11.89 -15.71 10.18
CA GLY A 53 -11.81 -16.85 9.25
C GLY A 53 -12.10 -16.54 7.77
N ILE A 54 -12.47 -15.32 7.39
CA ILE A 54 -12.77 -14.97 5.98
C ILE A 54 -11.54 -14.97 5.05
N GLY A 55 -10.34 -15.23 5.58
CA GLY A 55 -9.10 -15.33 4.80
C GLY A 55 -8.30 -14.04 4.65
N LYS A 56 -8.48 -13.04 5.53
CA LYS A 56 -7.71 -11.78 5.51
C LYS A 56 -6.19 -12.01 5.51
N SER A 57 -5.68 -12.79 6.47
CA SER A 57 -4.24 -13.09 6.59
C SER A 57 -3.73 -13.85 5.37
N THR A 58 -4.53 -14.78 4.83
CA THR A 58 -4.22 -15.52 3.60
C THR A 58 -4.08 -14.57 2.41
N LEU A 59 -5.05 -13.67 2.21
CA LEU A 59 -5.02 -12.67 1.14
C LEU A 59 -3.81 -11.75 1.27
N LEU A 60 -3.51 -11.24 2.48
CA LEU A 60 -2.35 -10.37 2.70
C LEU A 60 -1.02 -11.10 2.47
N THR A 61 -0.93 -12.38 2.85
CA THR A 61 0.24 -13.21 2.59
C THR A 61 0.43 -13.43 1.09
N GLN A 62 -0.65 -13.74 0.35
CA GLN A 62 -0.61 -13.88 -1.10
C GLN A 62 -0.21 -12.59 -1.80
N ALA A 63 -0.76 -11.44 -1.37
CA ALA A 63 -0.41 -10.14 -1.91
C ALA A 63 1.07 -9.81 -1.67
N ALA A 64 1.57 -10.08 -0.47
CA ALA A 64 2.98 -9.92 -0.13
C ALA A 64 3.88 -10.78 -1.03
N ALA A 65 3.55 -12.06 -1.21
CA ALA A 65 4.29 -12.97 -2.08
C ALA A 65 4.26 -12.55 -3.56
N ALA A 66 3.09 -12.10 -4.05
CA ALA A 66 2.92 -11.64 -5.43
C ALA A 66 3.75 -10.38 -5.70
N LEU A 67 3.73 -9.41 -4.78
CA LEU A 67 4.53 -8.20 -4.89
C LEU A 67 6.04 -8.49 -4.78
N ALA A 68 6.44 -9.39 -3.87
CA ALA A 68 7.83 -9.83 -3.74
C ALA A 68 8.34 -10.51 -5.01
N SER A 69 7.53 -11.37 -5.62
CA SER A 69 7.85 -12.04 -6.90
C SER A 69 8.06 -11.05 -8.07
N LYS A 70 7.47 -9.85 -7.98
CA LYS A 70 7.69 -8.75 -8.95
C LYS A 70 8.90 -7.88 -8.62
N GLY A 71 9.69 -8.24 -7.60
CA GLY A 71 10.90 -7.53 -7.20
C GLY A 71 10.68 -6.40 -6.19
N HIS A 72 9.48 -6.26 -5.62
CA HIS A 72 9.25 -5.30 -4.54
C HIS A 72 9.82 -5.82 -3.21
N ARG A 73 10.41 -4.91 -2.42
CA ARG A 73 10.80 -5.23 -1.04
C ARG A 73 9.57 -5.15 -0.15
N ILE A 74 9.23 -6.27 0.48
CA ILE A 74 8.04 -6.42 1.32
C ILE A 74 8.45 -6.89 2.71
N VAL A 75 7.76 -6.38 3.72
CA VAL A 75 7.82 -6.91 5.10
C VAL A 75 6.41 -7.31 5.47
N TYR A 76 6.22 -8.58 5.82
CA TYR A 76 4.97 -9.09 6.39
C TYR A 76 5.16 -9.24 7.89
N VAL A 77 4.35 -8.53 8.66
CA VAL A 77 4.33 -8.61 10.13
C VAL A 77 2.98 -9.19 10.54
N SER A 78 3.00 -10.28 11.28
CA SER A 78 1.80 -10.91 11.83
C SER A 78 1.89 -10.91 13.35
N GLY A 79 0.83 -10.46 14.01
CA GLY A 79 0.60 -10.74 15.42
C GLY A 79 -0.43 -11.84 15.50
N GLU A 80 0.01 -13.09 15.68
CA GLU A 80 -0.90 -14.15 16.14
C GLU A 80 -1.16 -13.90 17.63
N GLU A 81 -2.43 -13.84 18.02
CA GLU A 81 -2.83 -13.89 19.43
C GLU A 81 -2.57 -15.31 19.93
N ALA A 82 -1.35 -15.58 20.39
CA ALA A 82 -1.08 -16.81 21.12
C ALA A 82 -1.83 -16.73 22.45
N VAL A 83 -2.84 -17.57 22.64
CA VAL A 83 -3.40 -17.83 23.96
C VAL A 83 -2.29 -18.46 24.78
N ALA A 84 -1.83 -17.75 25.81
CA ALA A 84 -0.94 -18.30 26.84
C ALA A 84 -1.68 -19.29 27.73
#